data_AF-A0A0A8JB65-F1
#
_entry.id   AF-A0A0A8JB65-F1
#
_cell.length_a   1.000
_cell.length_b   1.000
_cell.length_c   1.000
_cell.angle_alpha   90.00
_cell.angle_beta   90.00
_cell.angle_gamma   90.00
#
_symmetry.space_group_name_H-M   'P 1'
#
loop_
_entity.id
_entity.type
_entity.pdbx_description
1 polymer ?
#
loop_
_entity_poly.entity_id
_entity_poly.type
_entity_poly.pdbx_seq_one_letter_code
_entity_poly.pdbx_strand_id
1 'polypeptide(L)'
;ESYKNIVSEAAKTALKELGENGSYYERIFITEPVMFGDRCVGAVGFSVRENKFYVFKAKAVLDVMGGAVHIFRPRSVGEGLGRSWYPPFNSGASTYFTLKSGAEMTCQEVRFVPVRFKDS
;
A
#
# COMPACT_ATOMS: atom_id res chain seq x y z
N GLU A 1 -16.60 -8.34 1.98
CA GLU A 1 -15.27 -8.72 2.52
C GLU A 1 -15.05 -10.23 2.70
N SER A 2 -15.85 -11.11 2.08
CA SER A 2 -15.78 -12.56 2.30
C SER A 2 -14.52 -13.25 1.74
N TYR A 3 -13.82 -12.64 0.78
CA TYR A 3 -12.64 -13.26 0.15
C TYR A 3 -11.36 -13.17 0.99
N LYS A 4 -11.33 -12.31 2.01
CA LYS A 4 -10.11 -12.07 2.82
C LYS A 4 -9.60 -13.34 3.49
N ASN A 5 -10.51 -14.18 3.97
CA ASN A 5 -10.15 -15.46 4.59
C ASN A 5 -9.49 -16.39 3.56
N ILE A 6 -10.01 -16.44 2.33
CA ILE A 6 -9.45 -17.25 1.24
C ILE A 6 -8.01 -16.80 0.93
N VAL A 7 -7.79 -15.50 0.79
CA VAL A 7 -6.46 -14.93 0.49
C VAL A 7 -5.49 -15.12 1.67
N SER A 8 -5.97 -14.97 2.90
CA SER A 8 -5.18 -15.19 4.11
C SER A 8 -4.68 -16.63 4.23
N GLU A 9 -5.55 -17.62 3.97
CA GLU A 9 -5.14 -19.03 4.03
C GLU A 9 -4.10 -19.38 2.95
N ALA A 10 -4.24 -18.83 1.75
CA ALA A 10 -3.23 -18.97 0.70
C ALA A 10 -1.88 -18.35 1.12
N ALA A 11 -1.89 -17.15 1.72
CA ALA A 11 -0.67 -16.50 2.19
C ALA A 11 0.04 -17.30 3.31
N LYS A 12 -0.71 -17.84 4.28
CA LYS A 12 -0.16 -18.71 5.33
C LYS A 12 0.47 -19.97 4.75
N THR A 13 -0.18 -20.57 3.76
CA THR A 13 0.31 -21.78 3.08
C THR A 13 1.62 -21.48 2.36
N ALA A 14 1.68 -20.40 1.59
CA ALA A 14 2.88 -19.97 0.89
C ALA A 14 4.05 -19.68 1.86
N LEU A 15 3.80 -18.99 2.98
CA LEU A 15 4.83 -18.74 3.99
C LEU A 15 5.36 -20.04 4.60
N LYS A 16 4.49 -21.03 4.84
CA LYS A 16 4.89 -22.35 5.33
C LYS A 16 5.75 -23.10 4.31
N GLU A 17 5.38 -23.09 3.04
CA GLU A 17 6.12 -23.75 1.95
C GLU A 17 7.49 -23.11 1.73
N LEU A 18 7.58 -21.78 1.82
CA LEU A 18 8.83 -21.05 1.67
C LEU A 18 9.80 -21.24 2.84
N GLY A 19 9.29 -21.59 4.03
CA GLY A 19 10.09 -21.82 5.23
C GLY A 19 10.98 -20.60 5.55
N GLU A 20 12.28 -20.83 5.71
CA GLU A 20 13.27 -19.77 5.99
C GLU A 20 13.40 -18.72 4.87
N ASN A 21 12.98 -19.05 3.64
CA ASN A 21 12.99 -18.12 2.51
C ASN A 21 11.73 -17.22 2.48
N GLY A 22 10.74 -17.48 3.33
CA GLY A 22 9.53 -16.70 3.48
C GLY A 22 9.60 -15.82 4.71
N SER A 23 9.23 -14.56 4.59
CA SER A 23 9.14 -13.65 5.73
C SER A 23 7.93 -12.76 5.60
N TYR A 24 7.29 -12.49 6.73
CA TYR A 24 6.13 -11.62 6.83
C TYR A 24 6.38 -10.59 7.93
N TYR A 25 6.30 -9.31 7.55
CA TYR A 25 6.57 -8.20 8.44
C TYR A 25 5.32 -7.33 8.56
N GLU A 26 4.84 -7.15 9.79
CA GLU A 26 3.70 -6.29 10.08
C GLU A 26 4.15 -5.00 10.75
N ARG A 27 3.29 -3.97 10.69
CA ARG A 27 3.51 -2.68 11.35
C ARG A 27 4.81 -2.00 10.91
N ILE A 28 5.24 -2.25 9.68
CA ILE A 28 6.31 -1.52 9.01
C ILE A 28 5.67 -0.67 7.92
N PHE A 29 5.85 0.64 8.00
CA PHE A 29 5.39 1.55 6.97
C PHE A 29 6.53 1.82 5.98
N ILE A 30 6.34 1.44 4.72
CA ILE A 30 7.30 1.70 3.64
C ILE A 30 7.17 3.14 3.18
N THR A 31 8.29 3.83 3.05
CA THR A 31 8.33 5.26 2.71
C THR A 31 8.96 5.55 1.36
N GLU A 32 10.04 4.86 0.99
CA GLU A 32 10.82 5.17 -0.22
C GLU A 32 11.34 3.91 -0.92
N PRO A 33 11.45 3.91 -2.26
CA PRO A 33 12.23 2.93 -2.98
C PRO A 33 13.73 3.14 -2.77
N VAL A 34 14.50 2.05 -2.80
CA VAL A 34 15.97 2.13 -2.89
C VAL A 34 16.36 1.96 -4.35
N MET A 35 17.00 2.97 -4.92
CA MET A 35 17.39 2.99 -6.34
C MET A 35 18.89 2.83 -6.51
N PHE A 36 19.31 2.10 -7.55
CA PHE A 36 20.68 2.05 -8.04
C PHE A 36 20.66 2.35 -9.54
N GLY A 37 20.97 3.60 -9.90
CA GLY A 37 20.70 4.11 -11.24
C GLY A 37 19.20 4.14 -11.51
N ASP A 38 18.77 3.51 -12.61
CA ASP A 38 17.38 3.35 -13.04
C ASP A 38 16.70 2.11 -12.46
N ARG A 39 17.42 1.30 -11.66
CA ARG A 39 16.91 0.05 -11.11
C ARG A 39 16.46 0.19 -9.66
N CYS A 40 15.23 -0.22 -9.36
CA CYS A 40 14.78 -0.44 -7.99
C CYS A 40 15.44 -1.70 -7.41
N VAL A 41 16.14 -1.54 -6.30
CA VAL A 41 16.92 -2.58 -5.61
C VAL A 41 16.43 -2.83 -4.18
N GLY A 42 15.26 -2.28 -3.82
CA GLY A 42 14.72 -2.44 -2.49
C GLY A 42 13.74 -1.35 -2.08
N ALA A 43 13.47 -1.30 -0.77
CA ALA A 43 12.63 -0.30 -0.15
C ALA A 43 13.12 -0.02 1.28
N VAL A 44 12.84 1.19 1.77
CA VAL A 44 13.04 1.56 3.17
C VAL A 44 11.73 1.91 3.84
N GLY A 45 11.71 1.71 5.15
CA GLY A 45 10.56 2.02 5.98
C GLY A 45 10.91 1.99 7.46
N PHE A 46 9.94 2.22 8.32
CA PHE A 46 10.13 2.18 9.77
C PHE A 46 8.98 1.48 10.47
N SER A 47 9.27 0.93 11.65
CA SER A 47 8.25 0.34 12.51
C SER A 47 7.36 1.43 13.10
N VAL A 48 6.05 1.24 13.05
CA VAL A 48 5.08 2.11 13.73
C VAL A 48 4.80 1.66 15.17
N ARG A 49 5.64 0.79 15.72
CA ARG A 49 5.54 0.25 17.09
C ARG A 49 6.84 0.35 17.88
N GLU A 50 7.97 0.45 17.21
CA GLU A 50 9.31 0.46 17.80
C GLU A 50 10.18 1.49 17.09
N ASN A 51 11.22 2.00 17.76
CA ASN A 51 12.20 2.88 17.13
C ASN A 51 13.19 2.07 16.27
N LYS A 52 12.69 1.53 15.16
CA LYS A 52 13.46 0.66 14.27
C LYS A 52 13.24 1.02 12.81
N PHE A 53 14.33 1.32 12.12
CA PHE A 53 14.38 1.57 10.68
C PHE A 53 14.74 0.28 9.93
N TYR A 54 14.09 0.07 8.79
CA TYR A 54 14.26 -1.12 7.95
C TYR A 54 14.79 -0.73 6.58
N VAL A 55 15.77 -1.51 6.11
CA VAL A 55 16.29 -1.46 4.75
C VAL A 55 16.10 -2.84 4.14
N PHE A 56 15.13 -2.97 3.24
CA PHE A 56 14.89 -4.20 2.49
C PHE A 56 15.66 -4.12 1.18
N LYS A 57 16.61 -5.04 0.98
CA LYS A 57 17.31 -5.22 -0.31
C LYS A 57 16.64 -6.35 -1.07
N ALA A 58 16.29 -6.11 -2.33
CA ALA A 58 15.59 -7.10 -3.15
C ALA A 58 16.06 -7.04 -4.61
N LYS A 59 16.00 -8.19 -5.28
CA LYS A 59 16.30 -8.28 -6.73
C LYS A 59 15.12 -7.76 -7.57
N ALA A 60 13.91 -7.91 -7.06
CA ALA A 60 12.65 -7.44 -7.63
C ALA A 60 11.75 -6.95 -6.48
N VAL A 61 11.00 -5.89 -6.72
CA VAL A 61 10.05 -5.29 -5.77
C VAL A 61 8.68 -5.28 -6.44
N LEU A 62 7.67 -5.78 -5.74
CA LEU A 62 6.28 -5.71 -6.16
C LEU A 62 5.55 -4.70 -5.26
N ASP A 63 5.02 -3.65 -5.87
CA ASP A 63 4.24 -2.63 -5.17
C ASP A 63 2.74 -2.99 -5.19
N VAL A 64 2.17 -3.15 -3.99
CA VAL A 64 0.76 -3.52 -3.75
C VAL A 64 0.15 -2.68 -2.61
N MET A 65 0.55 -1.40 -2.49
CA MET A 65 0.13 -0.52 -1.39
C MET A 65 -1.22 0.20 -1.62
N GLY A 66 -2.03 -0.29 -2.56
CA GLY A 66 -3.37 0.23 -2.83
C GLY A 66 -3.41 1.55 -3.60
N GLY A 67 -4.59 2.15 -3.68
CA GLY A 67 -4.83 3.43 -4.38
C GLY A 67 -4.63 4.65 -3.48
N ALA A 68 -5.38 5.72 -3.75
CA ALA A 68 -5.34 6.96 -2.98
C ALA A 68 -6.73 7.50 -2.64
N VAL A 69 -6.90 7.91 -1.39
CA VAL A 69 -8.13 8.48 -0.80
C VAL A 69 -7.78 9.75 -0.04
N HIS A 70 -8.78 10.57 0.30
CA HIS A 70 -8.61 11.85 1.01
C HIS A 70 -7.79 12.92 0.26
N ILE A 71 -7.49 12.71 -1.03
CA ILE A 71 -6.94 13.76 -1.91
C ILE A 71 -7.95 14.90 -2.12
N PHE A 72 -9.24 14.56 -2.20
CA PHE A 72 -10.33 15.52 -2.35
C PHE A 72 -11.10 15.65 -1.04
N ARG A 73 -11.58 16.86 -0.75
CA ARG A 73 -12.47 17.12 0.39
C ARG A 73 -13.73 16.25 0.29
N PRO A 74 -14.03 15.39 1.27
CA PRO A 74 -15.23 14.56 1.27
C PRO A 74 -16.48 15.36 1.64
N ARG A 75 -17.65 14.74 1.48
CA ARG A 75 -18.96 15.36 1.80
C ARG A 75 -19.18 15.57 3.30
N SER A 76 -18.54 14.77 4.15
CA SER A 76 -18.57 14.88 5.61
C SER A 76 -17.17 15.17 6.13
N VAL A 77 -17.00 16.25 6.92
CA VAL A 77 -15.68 16.75 7.36
C VAL A 77 -15.43 16.69 8.87
N GLY A 78 -16.43 16.25 9.66
CA GLY A 78 -16.28 15.95 11.09
C GLY A 78 -15.86 14.50 11.31
N GLU A 79 -16.46 13.82 12.29
CA GLU A 79 -16.20 12.40 12.58
C GLU A 79 -16.46 11.47 11.37
N GLY A 80 -17.33 11.91 10.45
CA GLY A 80 -17.59 11.22 9.19
C GLY A 80 -16.43 11.24 8.18
N LEU A 81 -15.32 11.92 8.47
CA LEU A 81 -14.16 12.00 7.56
C LEU A 81 -13.62 10.61 7.19
N GLY A 82 -13.59 9.68 8.16
CA GLY A 82 -13.10 8.31 7.94
C GLY A 82 -14.04 7.43 7.10
N ARG A 83 -15.24 7.92 6.74
CA ARG A 83 -16.25 7.18 5.96
C ARG A 83 -16.09 7.43 4.46
N SER A 84 -14.89 7.22 3.96
CA SER A 84 -14.66 7.19 2.53
C SER A 84 -15.18 5.88 1.92
N TRP A 85 -15.69 5.93 0.69
CA TRP A 85 -16.14 4.71 -0.01
C TRP A 85 -14.98 3.73 -0.26
N TYR A 86 -13.83 4.25 -0.67
CA TYR A 86 -12.60 3.49 -0.81
C TYR A 86 -11.82 3.53 0.52
N PRO A 87 -10.97 2.55 0.85
CA PRO A 87 -10.43 2.44 2.21
C PRO A 87 -9.64 3.68 2.67
N PRO A 88 -9.93 4.24 3.85
CA PRO A 88 -9.33 5.50 4.33
C PRO A 88 -7.83 5.38 4.66
N PHE A 89 -7.31 4.15 4.76
CA PHE A 89 -5.90 3.87 4.99
C PHE A 89 -5.05 3.88 3.70
N ASN A 90 -5.66 4.06 2.53
CA ASN A 90 -4.95 4.17 1.25
C ASN A 90 -4.56 5.64 0.98
N SER A 91 -3.29 5.97 1.18
CA SER A 91 -2.75 7.33 1.09
C SER A 91 -2.06 7.67 -0.23
N GLY A 92 -2.16 6.82 -1.26
CA GLY A 92 -1.42 6.99 -2.50
C GLY A 92 0.04 6.54 -2.45
N ALA A 93 0.37 5.66 -1.51
CA ALA A 93 1.72 5.13 -1.33
C ALA A 93 2.25 4.45 -2.60
N SER A 94 1.42 3.68 -3.32
CA SER A 94 1.87 3.03 -4.56
C SER A 94 2.23 4.07 -5.64
N THR A 95 1.34 5.04 -5.86
CA THR A 95 1.57 6.14 -6.81
C THR A 95 2.86 6.90 -6.50
N TYR A 96 3.11 7.20 -5.22
CA TYR A 96 4.34 7.84 -4.79
C TYR A 96 5.57 6.97 -5.09
N PHE A 97 5.53 5.71 -4.65
CA PHE A 97 6.66 4.79 -4.75
C PHE A 97 7.05 4.51 -6.21
N THR A 98 6.07 4.30 -7.09
CA THR A 98 6.32 4.08 -8.52
C THR A 98 6.87 5.33 -9.20
N LEU A 99 6.29 6.52 -8.94
CA LEU A 99 6.80 7.78 -9.47
C LEU A 99 8.24 8.05 -9.02
N LYS A 100 8.53 7.86 -7.73
CA LYS A 100 9.88 8.00 -7.18
C LYS A 100 10.87 7.00 -7.74
N SER A 101 10.40 5.81 -8.11
CA SER A 101 11.21 4.79 -8.77
C SER A 101 11.44 5.09 -10.26
N GLY A 102 10.87 6.16 -10.82
CA GLY A 102 10.97 6.49 -12.24
C GLY A 102 10.09 5.62 -13.15
N ALA A 103 9.10 4.93 -12.58
CA ALA A 103 8.16 4.13 -13.37
C ALA A 103 7.19 5.03 -14.15
N GLU A 104 6.89 4.63 -15.39
CA GLU A 104 5.89 5.30 -16.20
C GLU A 104 4.50 5.11 -15.59
N MET A 105 3.74 6.22 -15.53
CA MET A 105 2.35 6.22 -15.07
C MET A 105 1.44 6.45 -16.26
N THR A 106 0.25 5.86 -16.23
CA THR A 106 -0.76 6.03 -17.26
C THR A 106 -2.11 6.38 -16.65
N CYS A 107 -2.95 7.09 -17.41
CA CYS A 107 -4.32 7.46 -17.06
C CYS A 107 -4.49 8.09 -15.66
N GLN A 108 -3.54 8.89 -15.17
CA GLN A 108 -3.60 9.48 -13.82
C GLN A 108 -4.71 10.53 -13.67
N GLU A 109 -5.23 11.04 -14.78
CA GLU A 109 -6.40 11.92 -14.83
C GLU A 109 -7.73 11.17 -14.58
N VAL A 110 -7.74 9.84 -14.76
CA VAL A 110 -8.94 9.02 -14.56
C VAL A 110 -9.17 8.82 -13.07
N ARG A 111 -10.35 9.25 -12.62
CA ARG A 111 -10.80 9.12 -11.23
C ARG A 111 -12.11 8.36 -11.15
N PHE A 112 -12.25 7.54 -10.12
CA PHE A 112 -13.50 6.84 -9.85
C PHE A 112 -14.34 7.60 -8.82
N VAL A 113 -15.54 8.02 -9.21
CA VAL A 113 -16.51 8.71 -8.34
C VAL A 113 -17.73 7.79 -8.14
N PRO A 114 -17.80 7.06 -7.01
CA PRO A 114 -18.85 6.07 -6.80
C PRO A 114 -20.21 6.72 -6.50
N VAL A 115 -21.27 6.24 -7.15
CA VAL A 115 -22.66 6.54 -6.78
C VAL A 115 -23.11 5.53 -5.74
N ARG A 116 -23.39 5.98 -4.52
CA ARG A 116 -23.76 5.15 -3.36
C ARG A 116 -24.83 5.85 -2.53
N PHE A 117 -25.44 5.10 -1.60
CA PHE A 117 -26.32 5.69 -0.61
C PHE A 117 -25.58 6.77 0.18
N LYS A 118 -26.27 7.89 0.43
CA LYS A 118 -25.80 8.89 1.36
C LYS A 118 -25.95 8.31 2.76
N ASP A 119 -24.88 8.39 3.56
CA ASP A 119 -24.98 8.12 5.00
C ASP A 119 -26.06 9.05 5.59
N SER A 120 -26.97 8.47 6.38
CA SER A 120 -28.01 9.19 7.13
C SER A 120 -27.38 10.24 8.05
#